data_AF-A0A950U0Y4-F1
#
_entry.id   AF-A0A950U0Y4-F1
#
_cell.length_a   1.000
_cell.length_b   1.000
_cell.length_c   1.000
_cell.angle_alpha   90.00
_cell.angle_beta   90.00
_cell.angle_gamma   90.00
#
_symmetry.space_group_name_H-M   'P 1'
#
loop_
_entity.id
_entity.type
_entity.pdbx_description
1 polymer ?
#
loop_
_entity_poly.entity_id
_entity_poly.type
_entity_poly.pdbx_seq_one_letter_code
_entity_poly.pdbx_strand_id
1 'polypeptide(L)'
;MPRHVVATVNEIAPGTCKIVTVAGREIGVFNVHNEFYALINRCPHEGAALCRGPILARFTSDRPGQYRLERHGEMLRCPWHGWEFDIKTGQSWCHPDSVKARTYEVEVVPGEALAKGPFVAETVPVSVEQNYVVIDV
;
A
#
# COMPACT_ATOMS: atom_id res chain seq x y z
N MET A 1 -2.02 -16.87 -8.04
CA MET A 1 -1.11 -15.90 -8.68
C MET A 1 0.29 -16.08 -8.08
N PRO A 2 1.39 -15.70 -8.76
CA PRO A 2 2.71 -15.75 -8.14
C PRO A 2 2.79 -14.73 -7.00
N ARG A 3 3.26 -15.17 -5.84
CA ARG A 3 3.46 -14.32 -4.65
C ARG A 3 4.86 -13.70 -4.72
N HIS A 4 4.96 -12.41 -4.41
CA HIS A 4 6.22 -11.67 -4.44
C HIS A 4 6.54 -11.07 -3.08
N VAL A 5 7.77 -11.29 -2.60
CA VAL A 5 8.31 -10.62 -1.41
C VAL A 5 8.83 -9.26 -1.82
N VAL A 6 8.29 -8.19 -1.22
CA VAL A 6 8.58 -6.81 -1.66
C VAL A 6 9.29 -5.95 -0.63
N ALA A 7 9.15 -6.26 0.66
CA ALA A 7 9.81 -5.58 1.77
C ALA A 7 9.68 -6.39 3.07
N THR A 8 10.57 -6.11 4.02
CA THR A 8 10.33 -6.39 5.44
C THR A 8 9.38 -5.35 6.04
N VAL A 9 8.69 -5.71 7.13
CA VAL A 9 7.76 -4.80 7.84
C VAL A 9 8.45 -3.49 8.27
N ASN A 10 9.71 -3.56 8.68
CA ASN A 10 10.46 -2.41 9.22
C ASN A 10 10.89 -1.41 8.13
N GLU A 11 10.90 -1.80 6.86
CA GLU A 11 11.24 -0.91 5.76
C GLU A 11 10.11 0.06 5.40
N ILE A 12 8.91 -0.14 5.95
CA ILE A 12 7.72 0.68 5.69
C ILE A 12 7.14 1.11 7.04
N ALA A 13 7.65 2.22 7.57
CA ALA A 13 7.21 2.77 8.85
C ALA A 13 5.72 3.17 8.80
N PRO A 14 5.00 3.17 9.95
CA PRO A 14 3.62 3.62 10.02
C PRO A 14 3.42 5.01 9.43
N GLY A 15 2.37 5.17 8.62
CA GLY A 15 2.05 6.42 7.92
C GLY A 15 2.91 6.69 6.68
N THR A 16 3.72 5.73 6.24
CA THR A 16 4.58 5.87 5.06
C THR A 16 4.18 4.91 3.93
N CYS A 17 4.79 5.13 2.77
CA CYS A 17 4.62 4.33 1.57
C CYS A 17 5.98 3.95 0.99
N LYS A 18 6.14 2.70 0.57
CA LYS A 18 7.27 2.23 -0.24
C LYS A 18 6.77 1.83 -1.63
N ILE A 19 7.34 2.46 -2.66
CA ILE A 19 7.05 2.11 -4.05
C ILE A 19 8.00 0.98 -4.48
N VAL A 20 7.43 -0.09 -5.02
CA VAL A 20 8.14 -1.27 -5.50
C VAL A 20 7.74 -1.59 -6.94
N THR A 21 8.61 -2.26 -7.68
CA THR A 21 8.33 -2.69 -9.05
C THR A 21 8.19 -4.21 -9.08
N VAL A 22 6.99 -4.70 -9.43
CA VAL A 22 6.68 -6.14 -9.51
C VAL A 22 6.11 -6.43 -10.89
N ALA A 23 6.73 -7.37 -11.62
CA ALA A 23 6.30 -7.75 -12.97
C ALA A 23 6.06 -6.55 -13.92
N GLY A 24 6.93 -5.53 -13.84
CA GLY A 24 6.85 -4.32 -14.67
C GLY A 24 5.79 -3.30 -14.23
N ARG A 25 5.15 -3.48 -13.07
CA ARG A 25 4.17 -2.53 -12.50
C ARG A 25 4.75 -1.86 -11.26
N GLU A 26 4.64 -0.54 -11.18
CA GLU A 26 4.93 0.19 -9.94
C GLU A 26 3.73 0.11 -9.00
N ILE A 27 3.98 -0.31 -7.76
CA ILE A 27 2.98 -0.53 -6.71
C ILE A 27 3.45 0.21 -5.46
N GLY A 28 2.59 1.02 -4.86
CA GLY A 28 2.84 1.60 -3.55
C GLY A 28 2.29 0.69 -2.46
N VAL A 29 3.15 0.28 -1.53
CA VAL A 29 2.80 -0.46 -0.32
C VAL A 29 2.77 0.54 0.84
N PHE A 30 1.61 0.70 1.45
CA PHE A 30 1.30 1.64 2.51
C PHE A 30 1.23 0.90 3.85
N ASN A 31 1.74 1.52 4.90
CA ASN A 31 1.51 1.11 6.28
C ASN A 31 0.54 2.09 6.93
N VAL A 32 -0.72 1.70 7.06
CA VAL A 32 -1.78 2.48 7.70
C VAL A 32 -2.03 1.88 9.09
N HIS A 33 -1.51 2.53 10.13
CA HIS A 33 -1.67 2.09 11.52
C HIS A 33 -1.22 0.64 11.80
N ASN A 34 -0.10 0.20 11.18
CA ASN A 34 0.45 -1.16 11.21
C ASN A 34 -0.35 -2.21 10.42
N GLU A 35 -1.32 -1.78 9.63
CA GLU A 35 -1.98 -2.60 8.61
C GLU A 35 -1.44 -2.23 7.23
N PHE A 36 -1.20 -3.22 6.38
CA PHE A 36 -0.57 -3.02 5.08
C PHE A 36 -1.57 -3.06 3.94
N TYR A 37 -1.45 -2.10 3.04
CA TYR A 37 -2.33 -1.95 1.88
C TYR A 37 -1.50 -1.64 0.64
N ALA A 38 -1.93 -2.09 -0.53
CA ALA A 38 -1.18 -1.87 -1.77
C ALA A 38 -2.07 -1.31 -2.88
N LEU A 39 -1.60 -0.24 -3.52
CA LEU A 39 -2.25 0.39 -4.67
C LEU A 39 -1.30 0.45 -5.87
N ILE A 40 -1.82 0.38 -7.08
CA ILE A 40 -1.05 0.69 -8.28
C ILE A 40 -0.56 2.15 -8.22
N ASN A 41 0.71 2.40 -8.57
CA ASN A 41 1.28 3.75 -8.66
C ASN A 41 0.84 4.47 -9.94
N ARG A 42 -0.45 4.42 -10.27
CA ARG A 42 -1.02 5.06 -11.45
C ARG A 42 -2.41 5.57 -11.14
N CYS A 43 -2.59 6.88 -11.20
CA CYS A 43 -3.88 7.52 -10.96
C CYS A 43 -4.86 7.10 -12.06
N PRO A 44 -6.05 6.58 -11.71
CA PRO A 44 -7.05 6.15 -12.70
C PRO A 44 -7.69 7.31 -13.47
N HIS A 45 -7.47 8.56 -13.04
CA HIS A 45 -7.93 9.76 -13.74
C HIS A 45 -7.05 10.03 -14.98
N GLU A 46 -5.83 10.54 -14.76
CA GLU A 46 -4.94 11.00 -15.85
C GLU A 46 -3.56 10.30 -15.84
N GLY A 47 -3.35 9.29 -14.99
CA GLY A 47 -2.15 8.46 -15.02
C GLY A 47 -0.96 8.93 -14.20
N ALA A 48 -1.12 9.96 -13.36
CA ALA A 48 -0.08 10.42 -12.41
C ALA A 48 0.51 9.27 -11.57
N ALA A 49 1.76 9.43 -11.11
CA ALA A 49 2.37 8.55 -10.12
C ALA A 49 1.69 8.72 -8.75
N LEU A 50 0.55 8.04 -8.59
CA LEU A 50 -0.40 8.24 -7.49
C LEU A 50 0.24 8.05 -6.11
N CYS A 51 1.07 7.03 -5.94
CA CYS A 51 1.70 6.68 -4.66
C CYS A 51 2.83 7.63 -4.24
N ARG A 52 3.21 8.59 -5.11
CA ARG A 52 4.10 9.71 -4.74
C ARG A 52 3.35 10.90 -4.14
N GLY A 53 2.02 10.83 -4.11
CA GLY A 53 1.17 11.81 -3.48
C GLY A 53 1.28 11.81 -1.94
N PRO A 54 0.90 12.90 -1.27
CA PRO A 54 0.92 12.94 0.20
C PRO A 54 -0.18 12.05 0.80
N ILE A 55 0.14 11.47 1.96
CA ILE A 55 -0.81 10.76 2.82
C ILE A 55 -1.41 11.78 3.79
N LEU A 56 -2.74 11.80 3.91
CA LEU A 56 -3.50 12.84 4.57
C LEU A 56 -4.60 12.26 5.46
N ALA A 57 -5.23 13.15 6.23
CA ALA A 57 -6.51 12.89 6.86
C ALA A 57 -7.65 13.12 5.87
N ARG A 58 -8.78 12.46 6.13
CA ARG A 58 -10.03 12.71 5.44
C ARG A 58 -10.65 14.02 5.92
N PHE A 59 -11.00 14.88 4.99
CA PHE A 59 -11.75 16.09 5.27
C PHE A 59 -13.25 15.82 5.20
N THR A 60 -13.99 16.16 6.27
CA THR A 60 -15.45 16.11 6.28
C THR A 60 -16.03 17.46 6.68
N SER A 61 -17.23 17.76 6.17
CA SER A 61 -17.93 19.01 6.44
C SER A 61 -19.42 18.77 6.33
N ASP A 62 -20.17 19.21 7.33
CA ASP A 62 -21.64 19.24 7.35
C ASP A 62 -22.21 20.56 6.80
N ARG A 63 -21.38 21.62 6.77
CA ARG A 63 -21.78 22.95 6.32
C ARG A 63 -20.57 23.83 5.98
N PRO A 64 -20.71 24.82 5.07
CA PRO A 64 -19.64 25.74 4.73
C PRO A 64 -19.01 26.41 5.96
N GLY A 65 -17.67 26.50 5.98
CA GLY A 65 -16.92 27.10 7.08
C GLY A 65 -16.70 26.18 8.29
N GLN A 66 -17.24 24.96 8.29
CA GLN A 66 -16.96 23.96 9.32
C GLN A 66 -16.32 22.73 8.69
N TYR A 67 -15.20 22.31 9.27
CA TYR A 67 -14.51 21.13 8.80
C TYR A 67 -13.96 20.31 9.95
N ARG A 68 -13.93 19.00 9.73
CA ARG A 68 -13.29 18.03 10.60
C ARG A 68 -12.25 17.28 9.79
N LEU A 69 -11.13 17.01 10.44
CA LEU A 69 -10.14 16.05 9.96
C LEU A 69 -10.43 14.75 10.69
N GLU A 70 -10.74 13.71 9.92
CA GLU A 70 -11.08 12.38 10.38
C GLU A 70 -10.15 11.38 9.68
N ARG A 71 -10.01 10.15 10.19
CA ARG A 71 -9.22 9.08 9.53
C ARG A 71 -7.83 9.55 9.07
N HIS A 72 -7.04 10.07 10.01
CA HIS A 72 -5.67 10.51 9.76
C HIS A 72 -4.82 9.37 9.19
N GLY A 73 -4.01 9.64 8.16
CA GLY A 73 -3.12 8.64 7.59
C GLY A 73 -3.78 7.66 6.63
N GLU A 74 -5.07 7.82 6.32
CA GLU A 74 -5.81 6.84 5.52
C GLU A 74 -6.07 7.29 4.08
N MET A 75 -5.86 8.57 3.77
CA MET A 75 -6.13 9.16 2.44
C MET A 75 -4.85 9.40 1.66
N LEU A 76 -4.88 9.11 0.37
CA LEU A 76 -3.81 9.43 -0.57
C LEU A 76 -4.30 10.48 -1.56
N ARG A 77 -3.58 11.60 -1.67
CA ARG A 77 -3.94 12.66 -2.63
C ARG A 77 -3.05 12.59 -3.86
N CYS A 78 -3.65 12.51 -5.03
CA CYS A 78 -2.96 12.56 -6.31
C CYS A 78 -2.15 13.88 -6.45
N PRO A 79 -0.86 13.82 -6.82
CA PRO A 79 0.00 15.01 -6.90
C PRO A 79 -0.34 15.96 -8.06
N TRP A 80 -1.23 15.57 -8.98
CA TRP A 80 -1.67 16.45 -10.08
C TRP A 80 -2.89 17.28 -9.69
N HIS A 81 -4.08 16.68 -9.72
CA HIS A 81 -5.34 17.41 -9.57
C HIS A 81 -5.92 17.37 -8.15
N GLY A 82 -5.16 16.84 -7.18
CA GLY A 82 -5.61 16.78 -5.79
C GLY A 82 -6.73 15.78 -5.50
N TRP A 83 -7.04 14.88 -6.43
CA TRP A 83 -8.04 13.83 -6.18
C TRP A 83 -7.60 12.91 -5.05
N GLU A 84 -8.51 12.67 -4.12
CA GLU A 84 -8.24 11.87 -2.92
C GLU A 84 -8.77 10.47 -3.08
N PHE A 85 -7.97 9.51 -2.63
CA PHE A 85 -8.25 8.08 -2.69
C PHE A 85 -8.13 7.48 -1.30
N ASP A 86 -9.05 6.59 -0.98
CA ASP A 86 -8.95 5.76 0.21
C ASP A 86 -7.83 4.73 0.03
N ILE A 87 -6.83 4.70 0.92
CA ILE A 87 -5.70 3.77 0.78
C ILE A 87 -6.16 2.32 0.96
N LYS A 88 -7.11 2.08 1.85
CA LYS A 88 -7.58 0.73 2.20
C LYS A 88 -8.39 0.12 1.07
N THR A 89 -9.20 0.93 0.40
CA THR A 89 -10.14 0.45 -0.61
C THR A 89 -9.75 0.84 -2.03
N GLY A 90 -8.89 1.83 -2.24
CA GLY A 90 -8.61 2.45 -3.53
C GLY A 90 -9.71 3.38 -4.05
N GLN A 91 -10.83 3.55 -3.35
CA GLN A 91 -11.96 4.37 -3.83
C GLN A 91 -11.59 5.86 -3.93
N SER A 92 -11.92 6.52 -5.05
CA SER A 92 -11.83 7.98 -5.18
C SER A 92 -12.96 8.66 -4.42
N TRP A 93 -12.69 9.71 -3.66
CA TRP A 93 -13.77 10.50 -3.04
C TRP A 93 -14.35 11.58 -3.97
N CYS A 94 -13.65 11.91 -5.05
CA CYS A 94 -14.16 12.84 -6.07
C CYS A 94 -15.25 12.19 -6.93
N HIS A 95 -15.14 10.89 -7.18
CA HIS A 95 -16.11 10.09 -7.95
C HIS A 95 -16.24 8.68 -7.34
N PRO A 96 -16.92 8.55 -6.18
CA PRO A 96 -16.93 7.32 -5.37
C PRO A 96 -17.58 6.12 -6.04
N ASP A 97 -18.52 6.35 -6.96
CA ASP A 97 -19.29 5.29 -7.60
C ASP A 97 -18.65 4.74 -8.88
N SER A 98 -17.62 5.40 -9.41
CA SER A 98 -17.07 5.07 -10.74
C SER A 98 -15.55 5.02 -10.82
N VAL A 99 -14.81 5.61 -9.87
CA VAL A 99 -13.34 5.68 -9.94
C VAL A 99 -12.69 5.01 -8.74
N LYS A 100 -11.86 4.00 -9.03
CA LYS A 100 -11.12 3.23 -8.03
C LYS A 100 -9.69 2.97 -8.51
N ALA A 101 -8.71 3.28 -7.68
CA ALA A 101 -7.34 2.83 -7.86
C ALA A 101 -7.27 1.31 -7.68
N ARG A 102 -6.51 0.62 -8.54
CA ARG A 102 -6.36 -0.84 -8.43
C ARG A 102 -5.66 -1.18 -7.12
N THR A 103 -6.29 -2.02 -6.32
CA THR A 103 -5.75 -2.59 -5.08
C THR A 103 -5.08 -3.94 -5.36
N TYR A 104 -4.14 -4.31 -4.49
CA TYR A 104 -3.54 -5.65 -4.43
C TYR A 104 -3.73 -6.19 -3.02
N GLU A 105 -4.00 -7.49 -2.88
CA GLU A 105 -4.08 -8.10 -1.55
C GLU A 105 -2.70 -8.02 -0.91
N VAL A 106 -2.64 -7.90 0.42
CA VAL A 106 -1.39 -7.81 1.16
C VAL A 106 -1.44 -8.75 2.36
N GLU A 107 -0.40 -9.56 2.55
CA GLU A 107 -0.28 -10.52 3.64
C GLU A 107 1.08 -10.38 4.32
N VAL A 108 1.12 -10.38 5.65
CA VAL A 108 2.37 -10.42 6.40
C VAL A 108 2.66 -11.85 6.83
N VAL A 109 3.79 -12.41 6.37
CA VAL A 109 4.20 -13.80 6.65
C VAL A 109 5.56 -13.85 7.35
N PRO A 110 5.79 -14.81 8.27
CA PRO A 110 7.10 -15.05 8.85
C PRO A 110 8.13 -15.46 7.78
N GLY A 111 9.37 -14.97 7.92
CA GLY A 111 10.47 -15.24 6.98
C GLY A 111 10.81 -16.71 6.79
N GLU A 112 10.67 -17.50 7.84
CA GLU A 112 10.96 -18.93 7.85
C GLU A 112 10.03 -19.72 6.90
N ALA A 113 8.83 -19.21 6.60
CA ALA A 113 7.85 -19.87 5.73
C ALA A 113 8.16 -19.69 4.23
N LEU A 114 9.02 -18.74 3.85
CA LEU A 114 9.29 -18.38 2.45
C LEU A 114 10.50 -19.11 1.84
N ALA A 115 11.35 -19.75 2.66
CA ALA A 115 12.65 -20.27 2.24
C ALA A 115 12.68 -21.74 1.79
N LYS A 116 11.65 -22.56 2.05
CA LYS A 116 11.70 -24.00 1.78
C LYS A 116 11.32 -24.35 0.33
N GLY A 117 12.27 -24.13 -0.59
CA GLY A 117 12.26 -24.77 -1.91
C GLY A 117 12.70 -26.25 -1.84
N PRO A 118 12.52 -27.06 -2.92
CA PRO A 118 12.76 -28.51 -2.91
C PRO A 118 14.24 -28.92 -2.87
N PHE A 119 15.18 -27.98 -2.94
CA PHE A 119 16.61 -28.24 -2.89
C PHE A 119 17.20 -27.64 -1.61
N VAL A 120 17.41 -28.49 -0.61
CA VAL A 120 18.02 -28.11 0.67
C VAL A 120 19.45 -28.62 0.68
N ALA A 121 20.42 -27.70 0.59
CA ALA A 121 21.82 -28.01 0.89
C ALA A 121 21.99 -28.26 2.40
N GLU A 122 23.04 -28.97 2.80
CA GLU A 122 23.38 -29.21 4.21
C GLU A 122 23.46 -27.88 4.97
N THR A 123 22.65 -27.73 6.03
CA THR A 123 22.48 -26.44 6.73
C THR A 123 23.29 -26.40 8.02
N VAL A 124 24.08 -25.34 8.17
CA VAL A 124 24.63 -24.89 9.46
C VAL A 124 23.53 -24.07 10.16
N PRO A 125 23.29 -24.20 11.47
CA PRO A 125 22.22 -23.47 12.13
C PRO A 125 22.42 -21.96 12.05
N VAL A 126 21.45 -21.27 11.47
CA VAL A 126 21.32 -19.81 11.45
C VAL A 126 19.88 -19.48 11.83
N SER A 127 19.70 -18.68 12.88
CA SER A 127 18.38 -18.16 13.29
C SER A 127 18.04 -16.92 12.47
N VAL A 128 16.78 -16.80 12.02
CA VAL A 128 16.29 -15.65 11.25
C VAL A 128 15.04 -15.08 11.92
N GLU A 129 15.14 -13.84 12.42
CA GLU A 129 14.13 -13.19 13.26
C GLU A 129 13.29 -12.12 12.51
N GLN A 130 12.75 -12.36 11.30
CA GLN A 130 12.04 -11.28 10.56
C GLN A 130 10.78 -11.71 9.79
N ASN A 131 9.76 -10.83 9.83
CA ASN A 131 8.45 -10.95 9.15
C ASN A 131 8.40 -10.09 7.87
N TYR A 132 7.78 -10.60 6.80
CA TYR A 132 7.74 -10.06 5.44
C TYR A 132 6.32 -9.71 4.98
N VAL A 133 6.17 -8.74 4.06
CA VAL A 133 4.90 -8.32 3.45
C VAL A 133 4.80 -8.83 1.99
N VAL A 134 3.68 -9.47 1.60
CA VAL A 134 3.43 -10.23 0.34
C VAL A 134 2.16 -9.72 -0.36
N ILE A 135 2.08 -9.69 -1.70
CA ILE A 135 0.88 -9.22 -2.43
C ILE A 135 0.34 -10.15 -3.54
N ASP A 136 -0.99 -10.18 -3.78
CA ASP A 136 -1.68 -10.92 -4.87
C ASP A 136 -2.16 -10.00 -6.02
N VAL A 137 -1.96 -10.42 -7.29
CA VAL A 137 -2.06 -9.56 -8.51
C VAL A 137 -2.80 -10.20 -9.68
#